data_AF-A0AA38NIY8-F1
#
_entry.id   AF-A0AA38NIY8-F1
#
_cell.length_a   1.000
_cell.length_b   1.000
_cell.length_c   1.000
_cell.angle_alpha   90.00
_cell.angle_beta   90.00
_cell.angle_gamma   90.00
#
_symmetry.space_group_name_H-M   'P 1'
#
loop_
_entity.id
_entity.type
_entity.pdbx_description
1 polymer ?
#
loop_
_entity_poly.entity_id
_entity_poly.type
_entity_poly.pdbx_seq_one_letter_code
_entity_poly.pdbx_strand_id
1 'polypeptide(L)'
;MSPEHGIGNYNDTNVSLTYGQSVPVLLRDLFNHTAEFATILGVDSEFAGNLSMMHDRLIPFRIGSLGQIQEWARDYDSNGPFTHISQLYGLFPGAQIDPRF
;
A
#
# COMPACT_ATOMS: atom_id res chain seq x y z
N MET A 1 5.10 -7.37 -4.92
CA MET A 1 6.39 -6.84 -5.38
C MET A 1 6.50 -5.43 -4.83
N SER A 2 7.67 -5.05 -4.32
CA SER A 2 8.01 -3.67 -4.01
C SER A 2 9.18 -3.28 -4.93
N PRO A 3 9.19 -2.10 -5.56
CA PRO A 3 10.24 -1.71 -6.49
C PRO A 3 11.64 -1.86 -5.89
N GLU A 4 12.52 -2.60 -6.56
CA GLU A 4 13.92 -2.82 -6.16
C GLU A 4 14.12 -3.46 -4.76
N HIS A 5 13.07 -4.09 -4.21
CA HIS A 5 13.10 -4.70 -2.89
C HIS A 5 12.50 -6.11 -2.89
N GLY A 6 13.31 -7.11 -2.51
CA GLY A 6 12.86 -8.48 -2.25
C GLY A 6 12.75 -8.77 -0.75
N ILE A 7 12.09 -9.86 -0.37
CA ILE A 7 11.96 -10.30 1.03
C ILE A 7 13.24 -10.93 1.59
N GLY A 8 14.34 -10.88 0.82
CA GLY A 8 15.57 -11.60 1.13
C GLY A 8 15.43 -13.10 0.90
N ASN A 9 16.15 -13.87 1.72
CA ASN A 9 16.28 -15.31 1.57
C ASN A 9 15.14 -16.04 2.28
N TYR A 10 14.28 -16.72 1.51
CA TYR A 10 13.20 -17.57 1.99
C TYR A 10 13.48 -19.01 1.54
N ASN A 11 13.76 -19.91 2.47
CA ASN A 11 14.15 -21.31 2.19
C ASN A 11 15.28 -21.44 1.15
N ASP A 12 16.43 -20.81 1.40
CA ASP A 12 17.61 -20.79 0.50
C ASP A 12 17.36 -20.20 -0.90
N THR A 13 16.23 -19.50 -1.09
CA THR A 13 15.88 -18.85 -2.35
C THR A 13 15.66 -17.35 -2.12
N ASN A 14 16.33 -16.51 -2.91
CA ASN A 14 16.01 -15.08 -2.94
C ASN A 14 14.66 -14.86 -3.63
N VAL A 15 13.70 -14.33 -2.88
CA VAL A 15 12.34 -14.07 -3.39
C VAL A 15 12.12 -12.57 -3.55
N SER A 16 11.82 -12.14 -4.76
CA SER A 16 11.50 -10.74 -5.11
C SER A 16 10.00 -10.47 -5.29
N LEU A 17 9.19 -11.54 -5.39
CA LEU A 17 7.75 -11.44 -5.58
C LEU A 17 6.99 -12.04 -4.40
N THR A 18 6.33 -11.16 -3.64
CA THR A 18 5.34 -11.53 -2.63
C THR A 18 4.21 -10.49 -2.57
N TYR A 19 3.17 -10.77 -1.80
CA TYR A 19 2.12 -9.82 -1.44
C TYR A 19 2.63 -8.87 -0.34
N GLY A 20 2.42 -7.57 -0.53
CA GLY A 20 2.95 -6.51 0.31
C GLY A 20 2.11 -5.24 0.22
N GLN A 21 2.54 -4.20 0.92
CA GLN A 21 1.78 -2.95 1.10
C GLN A 21 1.93 -1.97 -0.06
N SER A 22 3.03 -2.02 -0.82
CA SER A 22 3.35 -0.99 -1.83
C SER A 22 2.27 -0.82 -2.91
N VAL A 23 1.68 -1.90 -3.42
CA VAL A 23 0.61 -1.85 -4.43
C VAL A 23 -0.76 -1.48 -3.83
N PRO A 24 -1.21 -2.09 -2.72
CA PRO A 24 -2.43 -1.68 -2.04
C PRO A 24 -2.49 -0.18 -1.69
N VAL A 25 -1.37 0.42 -1.29
CA VAL A 25 -1.32 1.86 -0.98
C VAL A 25 -1.65 2.70 -2.23
N LEU A 26 -1.08 2.37 -3.40
CA LEU A 26 -1.43 3.08 -4.64
C LEU A 26 -2.89 2.85 -5.07
N LEU A 27 -3.38 1.62 -4.90
CA LEU A 27 -4.77 1.28 -5.24
C LEU A 27 -5.78 2.01 -4.36
N ARG A 28 -5.46 2.27 -3.08
CA ARG A 28 -6.32 3.07 -2.19
C ARG A 28 -6.57 4.44 -2.76
N ASP A 29 -5.50 5.17 -3.11
CA ASP A 29 -5.63 6.52 -3.65
C ASP A 29 -6.36 6.51 -5.00
N LEU A 30 -6.06 5.53 -5.86
CA LEU A 30 -6.76 5.40 -7.13
C LEU A 30 -8.27 5.20 -6.94
N PHE A 31 -8.67 4.27 -6.07
CA PHE A 31 -10.07 3.95 -5.83
C PHE A 31 -10.81 5.12 -5.16
N ASN A 32 -10.21 5.74 -4.14
CA ASN A 32 -10.81 6.89 -3.46
C ASN A 32 -10.99 8.07 -4.42
N HIS A 33 -9.94 8.51 -5.10
CA HIS A 33 -10.05 9.66 -6.02
C HIS A 33 -11.03 9.38 -7.16
N THR A 34 -11.04 8.15 -7.70
CA THR A 34 -11.96 7.81 -8.79
C THR A 34 -13.42 7.79 -8.33
N ALA A 35 -13.70 7.22 -7.14
CA ALA A 35 -15.03 7.22 -6.56
C ALA A 35 -15.49 8.64 -6.18
N GLU A 36 -14.59 9.47 -5.66
CA GLU A 36 -14.85 10.87 -5.34
C GLU A 36 -15.17 11.68 -6.61
N PHE A 37 -14.37 11.56 -7.67
CA PHE A 37 -14.64 12.25 -8.93
C PHE A 37 -15.92 11.79 -9.60
N ALA A 38 -16.23 10.47 -9.59
CA ALA A 38 -17.50 9.95 -10.08
C ALA A 38 -18.69 10.59 -9.34
N THR A 39 -18.57 10.74 -8.01
CA THR A 39 -19.57 11.40 -7.17
C THR A 39 -19.73 12.88 -7.52
N ILE A 40 -18.62 13.62 -7.65
CA ILE A 40 -18.63 15.05 -8.01
C ILE A 40 -19.25 15.29 -9.39
N LEU A 41 -18.93 14.43 -10.36
CA LEU A 41 -19.43 14.53 -11.74
C LEU A 41 -20.87 13.99 -11.88
N GLY A 42 -21.38 13.27 -10.88
CA GLY A 42 -22.71 12.66 -10.92
C GLY A 42 -22.83 11.52 -11.93
N VAL A 43 -21.73 10.80 -12.20
CA VAL A 43 -21.67 9.69 -13.15
C VAL A 43 -21.27 8.38 -12.47
N ASP A 44 -21.53 7.25 -13.11
CA ASP A 44 -20.97 5.94 -12.76
C ASP A 44 -21.15 5.51 -11.29
N SER A 45 -22.32 5.79 -10.70
CA SER A 45 -22.60 5.56 -9.28
C SER A 45 -22.44 4.09 -8.85
N GLU A 46 -22.83 3.13 -9.69
CA GLU A 46 -22.63 1.71 -9.44
C GLU A 46 -21.13 1.36 -9.41
N PHE A 47 -20.35 1.91 -10.34
CA PHE A 47 -18.91 1.68 -10.39
C PHE A 47 -18.20 2.31 -9.20
N ALA A 48 -18.57 3.53 -8.79
CA ALA A 48 -18.05 4.18 -7.58
C ALA A 48 -18.36 3.35 -6.31
N GLY A 49 -19.55 2.76 -6.22
CA GLY A 49 -19.91 1.82 -5.16
C GLY A 49 -19.02 0.58 -5.15
N ASN A 50 -18.76 -0.01 -6.32
CA ASN A 50 -17.84 -1.14 -6.46
C ASN A 50 -16.41 -0.80 -6.04
N LEU A 51 -15.90 0.37 -6.45
CA LEU A 51 -14.57 0.84 -6.04
C LEU A 51 -14.45 1.00 -4.52
N SER A 52 -15.49 1.54 -3.88
CA SER A 52 -15.55 1.69 -2.42
C SER A 52 -15.49 0.33 -1.71
N MET A 53 -16.27 -0.65 -2.19
CA MET A 53 -16.22 -2.01 -1.65
C MET A 53 -14.86 -2.70 -1.86
N MET A 54 -14.20 -2.44 -3.00
CA MET A 54 -12.87 -2.98 -3.27
C MET A 54 -11.78 -2.32 -2.42
N HIS A 55 -11.90 -1.01 -2.18
CA HIS A 55 -11.01 -0.25 -1.30
C HIS A 55 -10.96 -0.86 0.11
N ASP A 56 -12.12 -1.18 0.69
CA ASP A 56 -12.21 -1.74 2.05
C ASP A 56 -11.59 -3.14 2.19
N ARG A 57 -11.36 -3.82 1.06
CA ARG A 57 -10.71 -5.15 1.02
C ARG A 57 -9.19 -5.06 0.91
N LEU A 58 -8.62 -3.88 0.71
CA LEU A 58 -7.17 -3.68 0.58
C LEU A 58 -6.47 -3.86 1.94
N ILE A 59 -5.29 -4.48 1.93
CA ILE A 59 -4.55 -4.85 3.15
C ILE A 59 -4.23 -3.59 3.98
N PRO A 60 -4.66 -3.48 5.26
CA PRO A 60 -4.40 -2.31 6.10
C PRO A 60 -2.90 -2.09 6.35
N PHE A 61 -2.53 -0.84 6.65
CA PHE A 61 -1.21 -0.53 7.19
C PHE A 61 -0.99 -1.34 8.48
N ARG A 62 0.24 -1.84 8.65
CA ARG A 62 0.64 -2.62 9.82
C ARG A 62 1.94 -2.07 10.36
N ILE A 63 2.08 -2.14 11.68
CA ILE A 63 3.31 -1.82 12.40
C ILE A 63 4.04 -3.13 12.63
N GLY A 64 5.29 -3.22 12.17
CA GLY A 64 6.16 -4.37 12.36
C GLY A 64 6.82 -4.38 13.73
N SER A 65 7.55 -5.46 14.02
CA SER A 65 8.16 -5.69 15.33
C SER A 65 9.22 -4.67 15.73
N LEU A 66 9.78 -3.92 14.78
CA LEU A 66 10.76 -2.86 15.01
C LEU A 66 10.11 -1.47 15.11
N GLY A 67 8.79 -1.39 15.12
CA GLY A 67 8.03 -0.13 15.15
C GLY A 67 7.93 0.57 13.79
N GLN A 68 8.33 -0.10 12.70
CA GLN A 68 8.28 0.39 11.33
C GLN A 68 6.93 0.13 10.66
N ILE A 69 6.55 0.94 9.66
CA ILE A 69 5.47 0.57 8.74
C ILE A 69 5.96 -0.59 7.88
N GLN A 70 5.20 -1.69 7.87
CA GLN A 70 5.61 -2.89 7.14
C GLN A 70 5.55 -2.65 5.63
N GLU A 71 6.60 -3.06 4.91
CA GLU A 71 6.59 -3.06 3.44
C GLU A 71 5.87 -4.29 2.89
N TRP A 72 5.96 -5.40 3.64
CA TRP A 72 5.39 -6.69 3.28
C TRP A 72 4.21 -7.05 4.17
N ALA A 73 3.38 -8.01 3.74
CA ALA A 73 2.22 -8.42 4.52
C ALA A 73 2.57 -9.31 5.72
N ARG A 74 3.79 -9.87 5.74
CA ARG A 74 4.43 -10.49 6.89
C ARG A 74 5.65 -9.66 7.26
N ASP A 75 6.05 -9.75 8.52
CA ASP A 75 7.17 -8.99 9.09
C ASP A 75 8.52 -9.54 8.60
N TYR A 76 8.83 -9.29 7.32
CA TYR A 76 10.10 -9.66 6.68
C TYR A 76 11.08 -8.49 6.61
N ASP A 77 10.67 -7.32 7.10
CA ASP A 77 11.48 -6.11 7.02
C ASP A 77 12.76 -6.30 7.85
N SER A 78 13.87 -5.79 7.30
CA SER A 78 15.16 -5.77 7.98
C SER A 78 15.70 -4.35 8.03
N ASN A 79 16.51 -4.03 9.04
CA ASN A 79 17.15 -2.72 9.21
C ASN A 79 18.34 -2.53 8.25
N GLY A 80 18.14 -2.75 6.95
CA GLY A 80 19.13 -2.51 5.89
C GLY A 80 19.05 -1.08 5.33
N PRO A 81 20.16 -0.50 4.85
CA PRO A 81 20.12 0.79 4.15
C PRO A 81 19.54 0.58 2.74
N PHE A 82 18.25 0.81 2.59
CA PHE A 82 17.57 0.67 1.31
C PHE A 82 17.26 2.04 0.70
N THR A 83 17.57 2.19 -0.58
CA THR A 83 17.38 3.46 -1.31
C THR A 83 15.91 3.73 -1.64
N HIS A 84 15.05 2.69 -1.60
CA HIS A 84 13.62 2.78 -1.87
C HIS A 84 12.81 2.55 -0.59
N ILE A 85 11.80 3.38 -0.40
CA ILE A 85 10.87 3.37 0.75
C ILE A 85 9.42 3.41 0.25
N SER A 86 9.09 2.57 -0.74
CA SER A 86 7.80 2.61 -1.45
C SER A 86 6.58 2.45 -0.53
N GLN A 87 6.73 1.74 0.60
CA GLN A 87 5.73 1.63 1.64
C GLN A 87 5.35 2.97 2.31
N LEU A 88 6.23 3.98 2.22
CA LEU A 88 6.00 5.33 2.71
C LEU A 88 5.33 6.25 1.68
N TYR A 89 4.92 5.74 0.51
CA TYR A 89 4.12 6.52 -0.45
C TYR A 89 2.86 7.13 0.21
N GLY A 90 2.23 6.38 1.12
CA GLY A 90 1.05 6.85 1.86
C GLY A 90 1.32 8.06 2.74
N LEU A 91 2.58 8.32 3.11
CA LEU A 91 3.01 9.54 3.80
C LEU A 91 3.32 10.67 2.80
N PHE A 92 4.04 10.36 1.72
CA PHE A 92 4.34 11.30 0.65
C PHE A 92 4.74 10.56 -0.64
N PRO A 93 4.29 11.00 -1.84
CA PRO A 93 3.42 12.15 -2.11
C PRO A 93 1.93 11.91 -1.85
N GLY A 94 1.53 10.72 -1.42
CA GLY A 94 0.17 10.48 -0.92
C GLY A 94 -0.12 11.23 0.38
N ALA A 95 -1.35 11.10 0.87
CA ALA A 95 -1.79 11.72 2.13
C ALA A 95 -2.63 10.75 2.98
N GLN A 96 -2.38 9.44 2.85
CA GLN A 96 -3.07 8.39 3.60
C GLN A 96 -2.62 8.29 5.06
N ILE A 97 -1.40 8.75 5.36
CA ILE A 97 -0.83 8.81 6.70
C ILE A 97 -0.47 10.28 6.99
N ASP A 98 -1.32 10.96 7.73
CA ASP A 98 -1.11 12.37 8.09
C ASP A 98 -1.38 12.56 9.59
N PRO A 99 -0.40 13.04 10.38
CA PRO A 99 -0.58 13.23 11.82
C PRO A 99 -1.52 14.39 12.19
N ARG A 100 -2.01 15.15 11.21
CA ARG A 100 -2.90 16.31 11.41
C ARG A 100 -4.39 15.94 11.35
N PHE A 101 -4.73 14.72 10.94
CA PHE A 101 -6.10 14.22 10.83
C PHE A 101 -6.34 13.05 11.80
#